data_AF-A0A0M1JJB0-F1
#
_entry.id   AF-A0A0M1JJB0-F1
#
_cell.length_a   1.000
_cell.length_b   1.000
_cell.length_c   1.000
_cell.angle_alpha   90.00
_cell.angle_beta   90.00
_cell.angle_gamma   90.00
#
_symmetry.space_group_name_H-M   'P 1'
#
loop_
_entity.id
_entity.type
_entity.pdbx_description
1 polymer ?
#
loop_
_entity_poly.entity_id
_entity_poly.type
_entity_poly.pdbx_seq_one_letter_code
_entity_poly.pdbx_strand_id
1 'polypeptide(L)' 'MENRITFNPKQCGGYACIRGMRIRVVDILNMLAEGVERSEILNDFPDIEDEDIQACLRFATKRAAIARLAA' A
#
# COMPACT_ATOMS: atom_id res chain seq x y z
N MET A 1 3.03 9.56 13.86
CA MET A 1 2.24 8.63 13.02
C MET A 1 2.42 9.09 11.58
N GLU A 2 3.41 8.51 10.92
CA GLU A 2 3.96 9.02 9.66
C GLU A 2 2.99 8.80 8.49
N ASN A 3 2.74 9.85 7.71
CA ASN A 3 1.98 9.83 6.46
C ASN A 3 2.77 9.11 5.36
N ARG A 4 2.97 7.79 5.51
CA ARG A 4 3.63 6.95 4.49
C ARG A 4 2.75 6.68 3.29
N ILE A 5 1.44 6.83 3.40
CA ILE A 5 0.51 6.75 2.26
C ILE A 5 0.08 8.15 1.87
N THR A 6 0.23 8.44 0.58
CA THR A 6 -0.04 9.74 -0.04
C THR A 6 -1.11 9.61 -1.10
N PHE A 7 -1.85 10.68 -1.32
CA PHE A 7 -2.86 10.80 -2.37
C PHE A 7 -2.57 12.02 -3.20
N ASN A 8 -2.31 11.81 -4.49
CA ASN A 8 -2.10 12.89 -5.43
C ASN A 8 -2.94 12.61 -6.69
N PRO A 9 -4.00 13.39 -6.97
CA PRO A 9 -4.85 13.19 -8.15
C PRO A 9 -4.09 13.22 -9.48
N LYS A 10 -2.93 13.89 -9.53
CA LYS A 10 -2.08 14.00 -10.73
C LYS A 10 -1.09 12.84 -10.87
N GLN A 11 -1.06 11.92 -9.92
CA GLN A 11 -0.12 10.80 -9.86
C GLN A 11 -0.87 9.48 -9.81
N CYS A 12 -0.41 8.51 -10.62
CA CYS A 12 -1.02 7.19 -10.72
C CYS A 12 -2.57 7.26 -10.78
N GLY A 13 -3.14 8.16 -11.57
CA GLY A 13 -4.61 8.29 -11.70
C GLY A 13 -5.37 8.57 -10.40
N GLY A 14 -4.71 9.12 -9.37
CA GLY A 14 -5.31 9.37 -8.05
C GLY A 14 -5.29 8.18 -7.09
N TYR A 15 -4.61 7.08 -7.44
CA TYR A 15 -4.43 5.96 -6.53
C TYR A 15 -3.58 6.35 -5.30
N ALA A 16 -3.78 5.60 -4.21
CA ALA A 16 -2.94 5.68 -3.02
C ALA A 16 -1.51 5.23 -3.36
N CYS A 17 -0.53 6.06 -3.02
CA CYS A 17 0.89 5.81 -3.31
C CYS A 17 1.75 5.88 -2.05
N ILE A 18 2.83 5.12 -2.02
CA ILE A 18 3.81 5.13 -0.91
C ILE A 18 4.65 6.40 -1.01
N ARG A 19 4.68 7.23 0.03
CA ARG A 19 5.55 8.42 0.23
C ARG A 19 5.68 9.36 -0.99
N GLY A 20 4.62 9.51 -1.79
CA GLY A 20 4.66 10.32 -3.02
C GLY A 20 5.43 9.68 -4.18
N MET A 21 5.84 8.42 -4.04
CA MET A 21 6.46 7.60 -5.08
C MET A 21 5.41 7.09 -6.07
N ARG A 22 5.82 6.68 -7.27
CA ARG A 22 4.90 6.09 -8.27
C ARG A 22 4.64 4.60 -8.02
N ILE A 23 4.68 4.18 -6.76
CA ILE A 23 4.42 2.81 -6.32
C ILE A 23 3.06 2.81 -5.62
N ARG A 24 2.09 2.12 -6.23
CA ARG A 24 0.72 2.13 -5.71
C ARG A 24 0.61 1.15 -4.56
N VAL A 25 -0.19 1.51 -3.57
CA VAL A 25 -0.50 0.62 -2.43
C VAL A 25 -1.14 -0.69 -2.91
N VAL A 26 -1.96 -0.63 -3.97
CA VAL A 26 -2.60 -1.82 -4.53
C VAL A 26 -1.60 -2.82 -5.12
N ASP A 27 -0.48 -2.35 -5.68
CA ASP A 27 0.52 -3.25 -6.28
C ASP A 27 1.21 -4.08 -5.21
N ILE A 28 1.63 -3.43 -4.12
CA ILE A 28 2.22 -4.12 -2.96
C ILE A 28 1.23 -5.10 -2.33
N LEU A 29 -0.04 -4.70 -2.19
CA LEU A 29 -1.07 -5.60 -1.65
C LEU A 29 -1.35 -6.81 -2.56
N ASN A 30 -1.29 -6.65 -3.88
CA ASN A 30 -1.43 -7.75 -4.83
C ASN A 30 -0.25 -8.72 -4.73
N MET A 31 0.99 -8.22 -4.68
CA MET A 31 2.18 -9.06 -4.49
C MET A 31 2.09 -9.87 -3.20
N LEU A 32 1.69 -9.24 -2.09
CA LEU A 32 1.46 -9.93 -0.83
C LEU A 32 0.34 -10.98 -0.93
N ALA A 33 -0.72 -10.70 -1.69
CA ALA A 33 -1.82 -11.64 -1.91
C ALA A 33 -1.42 -12.83 -2.79
N GLU A 34 -0.47 -12.64 -3.71
CA GLU A 34 0.14 -13.69 -4.53
C GLU A 34 1.18 -14.53 -3.75
N GLY A 35 1.48 -14.16 -2.51
CA GLY A 35 2.41 -14.87 -1.64
C GLY A 35 3.87 -14.45 -1.78
N VAL A 36 4.13 -13.30 -2.42
CA VAL A 36 5.49 -12.73 -2.50
C VAL A 36 5.96 -12.33 -1.11
N GLU A 37 7.16 -12.77 -0.74
CA GLU A 37 7.76 -12.47 0.56
C GLU A 37 8.14 -10.99 0.68
N ARG A 38 8.05 -10.43 1.89
CA ARG A 38 8.37 -9.00 2.09
C ARG A 38 9.79 -8.65 1.71
N SER A 39 10.74 -9.54 1.98
CA SER A 39 12.14 -9.34 1.60
C SER A 39 12.32 -9.25 0.09
N GLU A 40 11.54 -10.00 -0.69
CA GLU A 40 11.57 -9.95 -2.15
C GLU A 40 11.01 -8.62 -2.66
N ILE A 41 9.90 -8.17 -2.08
CA ILE A 41 9.32 -6.84 -2.38
C ILE A 41 10.34 -5.72 -2.06
N LEU A 42 11.05 -5.79 -0.93
CA LEU A 42 12.05 -4.80 -0.57
C LEU A 42 13.29 -4.86 -1.48
N ASN A 43 13.62 -6.03 -2.04
CA ASN A 43 14.70 -6.16 -3.02
C ASN A 43 14.30 -5.56 -4.38
N ASP A 44 13.06 -5.78 -4.82
CA ASP A 44 12.53 -5.22 -6.08
C ASP A 44 12.30 -3.71 -6.00
N PHE A 45 11.98 -3.21 -4.80
CA PHE A 45 11.77 -1.80 -4.51
C PHE A 45 12.70 -1.34 -3.39
N PRO A 46 14.00 -1.08 -3.69
CA PRO A 46 15.02 -0.76 -2.69
C PRO A 46 14.76 0.55 -1.95
N ASP A 47 13.91 1.41 -2.51
CA ASP A 47 13.48 2.64 -1.87
C ASP A 47 12.43 2.39 -0.78
N ILE A 48 11.71 1.27 -0.78
CA ILE A 48 10.65 0.96 0.19
C ILE A 48 11.26 0.40 1.48
N GLU A 49 10.63 0.70 2.61
CA GLU A 49 10.97 0.14 3.92
C GLU A 49 9.86 -0.82 4.42
N ASP A 50 10.15 -1.72 5.37
CA ASP A 50 9.12 -2.64 5.90
C ASP A 50 7.93 -1.86 6.50
N GLU A 51 8.18 -0.69 7.09
CA GLU A 51 7.16 0.19 7.63
C GLU A 51 6.18 0.72 6.57
N ASP A 52 6.60 0.84 5.31
CA ASP A 52 5.74 1.19 4.18
C ASP A 52 4.81 0.02 3.85
N ILE A 53 5.32 -1.22 3.86
CA ILE A 53 4.50 -2.44 3.70
C ILE A 53 3.46 -2.53 4.82
N GLN A 54 3.87 -2.26 6.08
CA GLN A 54 2.92 -2.16 7.19
C GLN A 54 1.88 -1.05 6.98
N ALA A 55 2.28 0.09 6.41
CA ALA A 55 1.37 1.19 6.12
C ALA A 55 0.35 0.80 5.04
N CYS A 56 0.76 0.04 4.01
CA CYS A 56 -0.13 -0.53 3.00
C CYS A 56 -1.19 -1.45 3.61
N LEU A 57 -0.79 -2.38 4.49
CA LEU A 57 -1.72 -3.29 5.18
C LEU A 57 -2.70 -2.55 6.09
N ARG A 58 -2.21 -1.57 6.86
CA ARG A 58 -3.08 -0.70 7.69
C ARG A 58 -4.06 0.10 6.84
N PHE A 59 -3.60 0.60 5.69
CA PHE A 59 -4.46 1.32 4.74
C PHE A 59 -5.56 0.40 4.20
N ALA A 60 -5.22 -0.82 3.79
CA ALA A 60 -6.18 -1.83 3.33
C ALA A 60 -7.23 -2.13 4.41
N THR A 61 -6.80 -2.36 5.65
CA THR A 61 -7.70 -2.62 6.79
C THR A 61 -8.68 -1.47 7.00
N LYS A 62 -8.21 -0.21 6.96
CA LYS A 62 -9.06 0.97 7.11
C LYS A 62 -10.09 1.11 5.98
N ARG A 63 -9.73 0.71 4.75
CA ARG A 63 -10.63 0.72 3.59
C ARG A 63 -11.63 -0.44 3.62
N ALA A 64 -11.20 -1.62 4.05
CA ALA A 64 -12.04 -2.80 4.17
C ALA A 64 -13.03 -2.71 5.36
N ALA A 65 -12.72 -1.91 6.38
CA ALA A 65 -13.61 -1.66 7.51
C ALA A 65 -14.90 -0.91 7.15
N ILE A 66 -15.07 -0.46 5.90
CA ILE A 66 -16.28 0.19 5.42
C ILE A 66 -17.35 -0.87 5.15
N ALA A 67 -18.31 -0.95 6.10
CA ALA A 67 -19.53 -1.75 6.09
C ALA A 67 -19.33 -3.29 6.10
N ARG A 68 -19.37 -3.87 7.30
CA ARG A 68 -20.03 -5.19 7.47
C ARG A 68 -21.41 -5.03 6.84
N LEU A 69 -21.74 -5.90 5.88
CA LEU A 69 -23.10 -6.02 5.35
C LEU A 69 -24.06 -6.02 6.54
N ALA A 70 -24.83 -4.95 6.68
CA ALA A 70 -26.01 -4.95 7.52
C ALA A 70 -26.98 -5.89 6.82
N ALA A 71 -26.96 -7.16 7.23
CA ALA A 71 -27.97 -8.15 6.89
C ALA A 71 -29.17 -7.99 7.82
#